data_AF-A0A8H5YT06-F1
#
_entry.id   AF-A0A8H5YT06-F1
#
_cell.length_a   1.000
_cell.length_b   1.000
_cell.length_c   1.000
_cell.angle_alpha   90.00
_cell.angle_beta   90.00
_cell.angle_gamma   90.00
#
_symmetry.space_group_name_H-M   'P 1'
#
loop_
_entity.id
_entity.type
_entity.pdbx_description
1 polymer ?
#
loop_
_entity_poly.entity_id
_entity_poly.type
_entity_poly.pdbx_seq_one_letter_code
_entity_poly.pdbx_strand_id
1 'polypeptide(L)'
;MDYADAHSTVMASVADLEIIRFDQSWAKDGLVLLRYTAQGSHCGEPYNGISKTGRHAQWSAAAIFEVEDGKIRSFTKDWDQKTMQIQLGWAPVQESDDPRWNSKALGSPEEARKHN
;
A
#
# COMPACT_ATOMS: atom_id res chain seq x y z
N MET A 1 -1.04 -5.82 18.71
CA MET A 1 -0.16 -6.43 17.70
C MET A 1 0.86 -5.37 17.35
N ASP A 2 2.14 -5.69 17.42
CA ASP A 2 3.21 -4.77 17.03
C ASP A 2 3.04 -4.45 15.52
N TYR A 3 3.34 -3.21 15.11
CA TYR A 3 3.28 -2.79 13.71
C TYR A 3 4.17 -3.71 12.85
N ALA A 4 5.34 -4.10 13.36
CA ALA A 4 6.26 -4.98 12.64
C ALA A 4 5.61 -6.34 12.31
N ASP A 5 4.88 -6.94 13.25
CA ASP A 5 4.21 -8.22 13.05
C ASP A 5 3.02 -8.13 12.07
N ALA A 6 2.21 -7.08 12.20
CA ALA A 6 1.11 -6.85 11.28
C ALA A 6 1.62 -6.59 9.86
N HIS A 7 2.71 -5.82 9.73
CA HIS A 7 3.32 -5.52 8.45
C HIS A 7 3.99 -6.76 7.84
N SER A 8 4.73 -7.55 8.63
CA SER A 8 5.41 -8.77 8.15
C SER A 8 4.42 -9.80 7.62
N THR A 9 3.24 -9.92 8.25
CA THR A 9 2.16 -10.79 7.76
C THR A 9 1.70 -10.40 6.35
N VAL A 10 1.54 -9.10 6.08
CA VAL A 10 1.18 -8.61 4.74
C VAL A 10 2.31 -8.88 3.75
N MET A 11 3.58 -8.64 4.13
CA MET A 11 4.74 -8.87 3.26
C MET A 11 4.94 -10.35 2.93
N ALA A 12 4.61 -11.27 3.84
CA ALA A 12 4.65 -12.69 3.59
C ALA A 12 3.63 -13.14 2.52
N SER A 13 2.46 -12.49 2.47
CA SER A 13 1.43 -12.75 1.45
C SER A 13 1.73 -12.09 0.10
N VAL A 14 2.42 -10.94 0.11
CA VAL A 14 2.86 -10.19 -1.07
C VAL A 14 4.37 -10.32 -1.25
N ALA A 15 4.83 -11.55 -1.48
CA ALA A 15 6.25 -11.91 -1.45
C ALA A 15 7.09 -11.32 -2.61
N ASP A 16 6.45 -10.77 -3.63
CA ASP A 16 7.05 -10.11 -4.80
C ASP A 16 6.92 -8.58 -4.75
N LEU A 17 6.68 -8.01 -3.55
CA LEU A 17 6.52 -6.56 -3.41
C LEU A 17 7.75 -5.80 -3.91
N GLU A 18 7.49 -4.77 -4.71
CA GLU A 18 8.51 -3.83 -5.15
C GLU A 18 8.02 -2.38 -5.14
N ILE A 19 8.94 -1.45 -4.85
CA ILE A 19 8.71 -0.01 -5.03
C ILE A 19 9.09 0.32 -6.47
N ILE A 20 8.13 0.76 -7.27
CA ILE A 20 8.33 1.04 -8.69
C ILE A 20 8.62 2.51 -8.98
N ARG A 21 8.28 3.41 -8.06
CA ARG A 21 8.49 4.85 -8.24
C ARG A 21 8.51 5.59 -6.90
N PHE A 22 9.44 6.51 -6.74
CA PHE A 22 9.34 7.57 -5.73
C PHE A 22 8.65 8.78 -6.37
N ASP A 23 7.44 9.07 -5.92
CA ASP A 23 6.63 10.18 -6.42
C ASP A 23 7.13 11.52 -5.84
N GLN A 24 7.56 11.53 -4.58
CA GLN A 24 8.14 12.69 -3.90
C GLN A 24 9.21 12.23 -2.90
N SER A 25 10.32 12.96 -2.84
CA SER A 25 11.41 12.73 -1.88
C SER A 25 11.99 14.06 -1.40
N TRP A 26 11.74 14.41 -0.15
CA TRP A 26 12.19 15.67 0.44
C TRP A 26 12.87 15.44 1.79
N ALA A 27 13.81 16.30 2.14
CA ALA A 27 14.43 16.32 3.46
C ALA A 27 14.49 17.75 3.98
N LYS A 28 14.13 17.95 5.25
CA LYS A 28 14.20 19.25 5.93
C LYS A 28 14.24 19.06 7.44
N ASP A 29 15.17 19.72 8.12
CA ASP A 29 15.24 19.81 9.59
C ASP A 29 15.15 18.45 10.31
N GLY A 30 15.88 17.44 9.81
CA GLY A 30 15.86 16.08 10.38
C GLY A 30 14.64 15.24 9.97
N LEU A 31 13.73 15.78 9.16
CA LEU A 31 12.61 15.03 8.59
C LEU A 31 12.95 14.58 7.17
N VAL A 32 12.57 13.35 6.84
CA VAL A 32 12.63 12.80 5.47
C VAL A 32 11.24 12.33 5.06
N LEU A 33 10.67 12.93 4.02
CA LEU A 33 9.42 12.49 3.40
C LEU A 33 9.74 11.61 2.19
N LEU A 34 9.09 10.45 2.13
CA LEU A 34 9.00 9.63 0.93
C LEU A 34 7.54 9.38 0.60
N ARG A 35 7.09 9.81 -0.58
CA ARG A 35 5.87 9.32 -1.21
C ARG A 35 6.27 8.42 -2.37
N TYR A 36 5.72 7.22 -2.41
CA TYR A 36 6.10 6.22 -3.40
C TYR A 36 4.90 5.40 -3.86
N THR A 37 5.07 4.79 -5.03
CA THR A 37 4.14 3.82 -5.59
C THR A 37 4.82 2.46 -5.55
N ALA A 38 4.10 1.47 -5.02
CA ALA A 38 4.54 0.09 -4.91
C ALA A 38 3.55 -0.85 -5.61
N GLN A 39 4.00 -2.03 -5.96
CA GLN A 39 3.17 -3.08 -6.52
C GLN A 39 3.56 -4.45 -5.98
N GLY A 40 2.69 -5.43 -6.22
CA GLY A 40 2.93 -6.83 -5.86
C GLY A 40 1.68 -7.68 -6.03
N SER A 41 1.83 -8.98 -5.88
CA SER A 41 0.80 -9.99 -6.08
C SER A 41 0.55 -10.80 -4.82
N HIS A 42 -0.68 -11.27 -4.62
CA HIS A 42 -0.96 -12.26 -3.57
C HIS A 42 -0.46 -13.65 -4.01
N CYS A 43 0.85 -13.83 -3.93
CA CYS A 43 1.59 -14.99 -4.43
C CYS A 43 2.33 -15.78 -3.34
N GLY A 44 2.45 -15.21 -2.14
CA GLY A 44 3.11 -15.82 -0.99
C GLY A 44 2.15 -16.61 -0.08
N GLU A 45 2.33 -16.44 1.23
CA GLU A 45 1.55 -17.13 2.26
C GLU A 45 0.07 -16.70 2.29
N PRO A 46 -0.86 -17.58 2.71
CA PRO A 46 -2.27 -17.22 2.87
C PRO A 46 -2.47 -16.03 3.79
N TYR A 47 -3.32 -15.08 3.38
CA TYR A 47 -3.68 -13.92 4.20
C TYR A 47 -4.99 -14.14 4.93
N ASN A 48 -5.00 -14.21 6.27
CA ASN A 48 -6.21 -14.39 7.08
C ASN A 48 -7.14 -15.53 6.60
N GLY A 49 -6.55 -16.67 6.20
CA GLY A 49 -7.29 -17.83 5.68
C GLY A 49 -7.65 -17.76 4.19
N ILE A 50 -7.35 -16.65 3.51
CA ILE A 50 -7.51 -16.50 2.07
C ILE A 50 -6.28 -17.09 1.38
N SER A 51 -6.47 -18.15 0.60
CA SER A 51 -5.39 -18.74 -0.21
C SER A 51 -4.88 -17.76 -1.27
N LYS A 52 -3.63 -17.93 -1.70
CA LYS A 52 -3.01 -17.14 -2.76
C LYS A 52 -3.94 -16.96 -3.97
N THR A 53 -4.28 -15.70 -4.28
CA THR A 53 -5.23 -15.38 -5.35
C THR A 53 -4.53 -15.15 -6.69
N GLY A 54 -3.21 -14.93 -6.68
CA GLY A 54 -2.44 -14.55 -7.87
C GLY A 54 -2.79 -13.17 -8.43
N ARG A 55 -3.67 -12.41 -7.76
CA ARG A 55 -4.06 -11.06 -8.18
C ARG A 55 -2.92 -10.10 -7.89
N HIS A 56 -2.72 -9.18 -8.83
CA HIS A 56 -1.78 -8.08 -8.74
C HIS A 56 -2.46 -6.82 -8.20
N ALA A 57 -1.75 -6.04 -7.41
CA ALA A 57 -2.19 -4.75 -6.93
C ALA A 57 -1.08 -3.71 -7.10
N GLN A 58 -1.48 -2.47 -7.33
CA GLN A 58 -0.61 -1.30 -7.26
C GLN A 58 -1.23 -0.28 -6.29
N TRP A 59 -0.42 0.34 -5.45
CA TRP A 59 -0.88 1.30 -4.44
C TRP A 59 0.15 2.40 -4.17
N SER A 60 -0.31 3.54 -3.65
CA SER A 60 0.57 4.60 -3.15
C SER A 60 0.75 4.49 -1.64
N ALA A 61 1.90 4.97 -1.17
CA ALA A 61 2.24 5.08 0.24
C ALA A 61 3.02 6.37 0.50
N ALA A 62 2.95 6.87 1.72
CA ALA A 62 3.76 7.99 2.18
C ALA A 62 4.29 7.70 3.58
N ALA A 63 5.54 8.07 3.83
CA ALA A 63 6.17 8.00 5.13
C ALA A 63 6.97 9.27 5.41
N ILE A 64 6.87 9.78 6.64
CA ILE A 64 7.75 10.80 7.18
C ILE A 64 8.60 10.14 8.25
N PHE A 65 9.92 10.21 8.11
CA PHE A 65 10.89 9.71 9.06
C PHE A 65 11.52 10.88 9.82
N GLU A 66 11.57 10.79 11.14
CA GLU A 66 12.39 11.65 11.98
C GLU A 66 13.77 11.00 12.14
N VAL A 67 14.82 11.73 11.79
CA VAL A 67 16.21 11.27 11.80
C VAL A 67 17.01 12.05 12.84
N GLU A 68 17.65 11.32 13.74
CA GLU A 68 18.50 11.84 14.81
C GLU A 68 19.77 10.99 14.88
N ASP A 69 20.95 11.62 14.93
CA ASP A 69 22.26 10.95 14.96
C ASP A 69 22.46 9.89 13.85
N GLY A 70 21.94 10.18 12.66
CA GLY A 70 22.03 9.29 11.50
C GLY A 70 21.14 8.04 11.59
N LYS A 71 20.21 7.97 12.56
CA LYS A 71 19.27 6.86 12.74
C LYS A 71 17.83 7.36 12.63
N ILE A 72 16.93 6.47 12.22
CA ILE A 72 15.48 6.73 12.29
C ILE A 72 15.07 6.65 13.76
N ARG A 73 14.63 7.78 14.32
CA ARG A 73 14.09 7.88 15.68
C ARG A 73 12.64 7.42 15.74
N SER A 74 11.85 7.85 14.77
CA SER A 74 10.42 7.56 14.62
C SER A 74 10.00 7.72 13.17
N PHE A 75 8.83 7.19 12.82
CA PHE A 75 8.21 7.46 11.53
C PHE A 75 6.69 7.45 11.64
N THR A 76 6.04 8.23 10.79
CA THR A 76 4.61 8.13 10.52
C THR A 76 4.45 7.65 9.10
N LYS A 77 3.68 6.58 8.89
CA LYS A 77 3.44 6.00 7.58
C LYS A 77 1.95 5.80 7.37
N ASP A 78 1.52 6.08 6.15
CA ASP A 78 0.21 5.72 5.66
C ASP A 78 0.35 5.09 4.26
N TRP A 79 -0.57 4.21 3.90
CA TRP A 79 -0.67 3.66 2.55
C TRP A 79 -2.11 3.37 2.19
N ASP A 80 -2.39 3.25 0.89
CA ASP A 80 -3.74 3.00 0.36
C ASP A 80 -4.19 1.54 0.64
N GLN A 81 -4.26 1.15 1.91
CA GLN A 81 -4.42 -0.23 2.36
C GLN A 81 -5.71 -0.87 1.86
N LYS A 82 -6.82 -0.14 1.91
CA LYS A 82 -8.11 -0.66 1.44
C LYS A 82 -8.10 -0.92 -0.05
N THR A 83 -7.55 0.00 -0.83
CA THR A 83 -7.43 -0.14 -2.30
C THR A 83 -6.54 -1.33 -2.66
N MET A 84 -5.45 -1.55 -1.93
CA MET A 84 -4.62 -2.75 -2.07
C MET A 84 -5.41 -4.02 -1.75
N GLN A 85 -6.10 -4.07 -0.60
CA GLN A 85 -6.90 -5.23 -0.17
C GLN A 85 -7.99 -5.60 -1.18
N ILE A 86 -8.64 -4.60 -1.78
CA ILE A 86 -9.66 -4.80 -2.81
C ILE A 86 -9.04 -5.43 -4.07
N GLN A 87 -7.94 -4.87 -4.57
CA GLN A 87 -7.23 -5.40 -5.75
C GLN A 87 -6.75 -6.85 -5.54
N LEU A 88 -6.19 -7.15 -4.37
CA LEU A 88 -5.72 -8.50 -4.02
C LEU A 88 -6.87 -9.51 -3.77
N GLY A 89 -8.11 -9.03 -3.64
CA GLY A 89 -9.29 -9.84 -3.36
C GLY A 89 -9.44 -10.23 -1.89
N TRP A 90 -8.85 -9.46 -0.97
CA TRP A 90 -8.94 -9.68 0.48
C TRP A 90 -10.15 -9.00 1.12
N ALA A 91 -10.68 -7.96 0.47
CA ALA A 91 -11.86 -7.25 0.92
C ALA A 91 -12.87 -7.12 -0.23
N PRO A 92 -14.18 -7.34 0.04
CA PRO A 92 -15.21 -7.05 -0.94
C PRO A 92 -15.36 -5.54 -1.15
N VAL A 93 -15.77 -5.14 -2.35
CA VAL A 93 -16.31 -3.79 -2.59
C VAL A 93 -17.81 -3.87 -2.57
N GLN A 94 -18.43 -3.08 -1.70
CA GLN A 94 -19.86 -2.82 -1.78
C GLN A 94 -20.04 -1.54 -2.59
N GLU A 95 -20.68 -1.64 -3.75
CA GLU A 95 -21.04 -0.46 -4.54
C GLU A 95 -22.01 0.42 -3.75
N SER A 96 -21.86 1.72 -3.94
CA SER A 96 -22.66 2.75 -3.28
C SER A 96 -22.87 3.91 -4.25
N ASP A 97 -23.92 4.70 -4.01
CA ASP A 97 -24.18 5.95 -4.72
C ASP A 97 -23.08 7.01 -4.46
N ASP A 98 -22.25 6.81 -3.43
CA ASP A 98 -21.05 7.61 -3.21
C ASP A 98 -19.99 7.30 -4.29
N PRO A 99 -19.59 8.27 -5.13
CA PRO A 99 -18.68 8.04 -6.25
C PRO A 99 -17.29 7.54 -5.82
N ARG A 100 -16.92 7.69 -4.53
CA ARG A 100 -15.67 7.14 -3.98
C ARG A 100 -15.70 5.61 -3.86
N TRP A 101 -16.88 5.01 -3.82
CA TRP A 101 -17.11 3.56 -3.70
C TRP A 101 -17.45 2.90 -5.05
N ASN A 102 -16.73 3.33 -6.09
CA ASN A 102 -16.82 2.74 -7.43
C ASN A 102 -15.89 1.51 -7.52
N SER A 103 -16.47 0.33 -7.73
CA SER A 103 -15.76 -0.95 -7.78
C SER A 103 -14.68 -1.01 -8.86
N LYS A 104 -14.95 -0.45 -10.04
CA LYS A 104 -14.00 -0.39 -11.16
C LYS A 104 -12.82 0.53 -10.82
N ALA A 105 -13.08 1.70 -10.25
CA ALA A 105 -12.02 2.64 -9.87
C ALA A 105 -11.15 2.09 -8.74
N LEU A 106 -11.74 1.42 -7.74
CA LEU A 106 -11.00 0.83 -6.61
C LEU A 106 -10.22 -0.43 -7.00
N GLY A 107 -10.72 -1.19 -7.98
CA GLY A 107 -10.01 -2.35 -8.54
C GLY A 107 -8.93 -1.99 -9.57
N SER A 108 -8.96 -0.78 -10.13
CA SER A 108 -7.99 -0.31 -11.14
C SER A 108 -7.71 1.20 -10.99
N PRO A 109 -7.13 1.64 -9.86
CA PRO A 109 -7.00 3.06 -9.52
C PRO A 109 -6.13 3.85 -10.50
N GLU A 110 -5.14 3.22 -11.13
CA GLU A 110 -4.28 3.87 -12.12
C GLU A 110 -5.01 4.18 -13.44
N GLU A 111 -5.94 3.32 -13.86
CA GLU A 111 -6.75 3.58 -15.05
C GLU A 111 -7.76 4.72 -14.79
N ALA A 112 -8.33 4.76 -13.58
CA ALA A 112 -9.25 5.81 -13.18
C ALA A 112 -8.58 7.20 -13.16
N ARG A 113 -7.29 7.29 -12.78
CA ARG A 113 -6.53 8.55 -12.80
C ARG A 113 -6.29 9.12 -14.20
N LYS A 114 -6.26 8.29 -15.24
CA LYS A 114 -6.02 8.75 -16.63
C LYS A 114 -7.24 9.37 -17.30
N HIS A 115 -8.43 9.21 -16.73
CA HIS A 115 -9.70 9.64 -17.31
C HIS A 115 -10.33 10.83 -16.58
N ASN A 116 -9.58 11.47 -15.67
CA ASN A 116 -9.97 12.67 -14.93
C ASN A 116 -9.08 13.86 -15.29
#